data_AF-A0A1C5ZJ00-F1
#
_entry.id   AF-A0A1C5ZJ00-F1
#
_cell.length_a   1.000
_cell.length_b   1.000
_cell.length_c   1.000
_cell.angle_alpha   90.00
_cell.angle_beta   90.00
_cell.angle_gamma   90.00
#
_symmetry.space_group_name_H-M   'P 1'
#
loop_
_entity.id
_entity.type
_entity.pdbx_description
1 polymer ?
#
loop_
_entity_poly.entity_id
_entity_poly.type
_entity_poly.pdbx_seq_one_letter_code
_entity_poly.pdbx_strand_id
1 'polypeptide(L)'
;MKIRIYPKSLLETVWQQDKLLFAPEAEQPPLCLRCGQPLNRRLVINALSRYADVHICEACGMDEALRDANRCPLPLTEWAAVKNGLSQQQTNFEDPLLTTSCAFEDLFQQGSRPASEIAYSRSDYDGWKWWTTWHQCQKDTPVLEVAREIDAFQDALFQLPEFRNLDTLTRFCRGYAQPTSEPTEFNLYSETAHFYIWLRLITRRRDYNVYVHYYLKG
;
A
#
# COMPACT_ATOMS: atom_id res chain seq x y z
N MET A 1 -16.19 1.20 3.51
CA MET A 1 -15.05 0.26 3.47
C MET A 1 -13.80 1.01 3.91
N LYS A 2 -12.85 0.37 4.60
CA LYS A 2 -11.56 0.97 4.96
C LYS A 2 -10.44 0.12 4.40
N ILE A 3 -9.63 0.68 3.50
CA ILE A 3 -8.50 -0.03 2.92
C ILE A 3 -7.26 0.18 3.78
N ARG A 4 -6.49 -0.88 4.01
CA ARG A 4 -5.20 -0.83 4.70
C ARG A 4 -4.07 -1.12 3.73
N ILE A 5 -2.88 -0.59 4.01
CA ILE A 5 -1.67 -0.85 3.23
C ILE A 5 -0.77 -1.77 4.06
N TYR A 6 -0.34 -2.89 3.48
CA TYR A 6 0.63 -3.79 4.09
C TYR A 6 2.06 -3.49 3.61
N PRO A 7 3.09 -3.53 4.48
CA PRO A 7 3.03 -3.70 5.93
C PRO A 7 2.89 -2.37 6.71
N LYS A 8 2.60 -1.26 6.02
CA LYS A 8 2.51 0.09 6.62
C LYS A 8 1.62 0.13 7.88
N SER A 9 0.38 -0.32 7.73
CA SER A 9 -0.62 -0.31 8.80
C SER A 9 -0.22 -1.14 10.02
N LEU A 10 0.52 -2.21 9.81
CA LEU A 10 1.06 -3.05 10.87
C LEU A 10 2.18 -2.33 11.62
N LEU A 11 3.12 -1.73 10.90
CA LEU A 11 4.22 -0.94 11.49
C LEU A 11 3.68 0.25 12.30
N GLU A 12 2.67 0.95 11.79
CA GLU A 12 2.01 2.04 12.49
C GLU A 12 1.30 1.55 13.76
N THR A 13 0.64 0.38 13.71
CA THR A 13 -0.03 -0.22 14.88
C THR A 13 0.97 -0.59 15.97
N VAL A 14 2.08 -1.25 15.60
CA VAL A 14 3.16 -1.62 16.54
C VAL A 14 3.76 -0.36 17.16
N TRP A 15 4.01 0.66 16.34
CA TRP A 15 4.55 1.91 16.83
C TRP A 15 3.64 2.61 17.83
N GLN A 16 2.32 2.60 17.65
CA GLN A 16 1.41 3.19 18.64
C GLN A 16 1.54 2.52 20.02
N GLN A 17 1.85 1.23 20.08
CA GLN A 17 2.12 0.52 21.34
C GLN A 17 3.48 0.90 21.91
N ASP A 18 4.53 0.84 21.08
CA ASP A 18 5.90 1.19 21.48
C ASP A 18 6.01 2.64 21.97
N LYS A 19 5.27 3.57 21.35
CA LYS A 19 5.26 4.99 21.72
C LYS A 19 4.86 5.21 23.18
N LEU A 20 4.04 4.34 23.77
CA LEU A 20 3.63 4.42 25.18
C LEU A 20 4.78 4.10 26.15
N LEU A 21 5.82 3.39 25.68
CA LEU A 21 6.98 3.00 26.48
C LEU A 21 8.07 4.08 26.51
N PHE A 22 7.90 5.19 25.78
CA PHE A 22 8.84 6.30 25.81
C PHE A 22 8.73 7.10 27.11
N ALA A 23 9.66 6.85 28.02
CA ALA A 23 9.88 7.67 29.21
C ALA A 23 11.37 8.02 29.34
N PRO A 24 11.74 9.22 29.85
CA PRO A 24 13.13 9.59 30.10
C PRO A 24 13.90 8.58 30.96
N GLU A 25 13.18 7.90 31.86
CA GLU A 25 13.72 6.91 32.79
C GLU A 25 13.59 5.45 32.31
N ALA A 26 13.06 5.22 31.10
CA ALA A 26 12.95 3.87 30.57
C ALA A 26 14.34 3.24 30.43
N GLU A 27 14.57 2.13 31.14
CA GLU A 27 15.84 1.39 31.09
C GLU A 27 16.13 0.91 29.67
N GLN A 28 15.09 0.41 28.99
CA GLN A 28 15.15 -0.12 27.62
C GLN A 28 14.17 0.65 26.73
N PRO A 29 14.66 1.58 25.87
CA PRO A 29 13.81 2.24 24.91
C PRO A 29 13.35 1.24 23.82
N PRO A 30 12.18 1.48 23.19
CA PRO A 30 11.73 0.67 22.06
C PRO A 30 12.76 0.59 20.93
N LEU A 31 12.70 -0.48 20.17
CA LEU A 31 13.59 -0.69 19.03
C LEU A 31 13.09 0.08 17.81
N CYS A 32 14.03 0.58 17.01
CA CYS A 32 13.74 1.17 15.72
C CYS A 32 13.16 0.10 14.80
N LEU A 33 11.91 0.26 14.37
CA LEU A 33 11.24 -0.72 13.51
C LEU A 33 11.96 -0.98 12.19
N ARG A 34 12.78 -0.03 11.72
CA ARG A 34 13.53 -0.12 10.47
C ARG A 34 14.80 -0.95 10.57
N CYS A 35 15.62 -0.74 11.60
CA CYS A 35 16.94 -1.40 11.72
C CYS A 35 17.10 -2.32 12.94
N GLY A 36 16.13 -2.33 13.87
CA GLY A 36 16.16 -3.12 15.10
C GLY A 36 17.08 -2.59 16.20
N GLN A 37 17.76 -1.47 15.99
CA GLN A 37 18.60 -0.84 17.03
C GLN A 37 17.75 -0.03 18.02
N PRO A 38 18.17 0.11 19.29
CA PRO A 38 17.45 0.92 20.27
C PRO A 38 17.24 2.36 19.79
N LEU A 39 16.03 2.89 19.98
CA LEU A 39 15.73 4.30 19.74
C LEU A 39 16.34 5.17 20.84
N ASN A 40 16.53 6.45 20.54
CA ASN A 40 16.89 7.41 21.57
C ASN A 40 15.75 7.53 22.58
N ARG A 41 16.05 7.52 23.88
CA ARG A 41 15.05 7.65 24.96
C ARG A 41 14.21 8.93 24.85
N ARG A 42 14.76 9.98 24.24
CA ARG A 42 14.03 11.21 23.94
C ARG A 42 13.43 11.09 22.54
N LEU A 43 12.10 11.00 22.50
CA LEU A 43 11.35 10.86 21.24
C LEU A 43 11.72 11.94 20.20
N VAL A 44 11.93 13.18 20.66
CA VAL A 44 12.27 14.35 19.82
C VAL A 44 13.63 14.26 19.11
N ILE A 45 14.51 13.34 19.51
CA ILE A 45 15.79 13.09 18.84
C ILE A 45 15.63 12.08 17.70
N ASN A 46 14.63 11.19 17.80
CA ASN A 46 14.34 10.23 16.75
C ASN A 46 13.68 10.93 15.56
N ALA A 47 13.89 10.41 14.36
CA ALA A 47 13.31 10.94 13.15
C ALA A 47 11.91 10.37 12.92
N LEU A 48 10.98 11.17 12.41
CA LEU A 48 9.72 10.66 11.87
C LEU A 48 9.99 10.07 10.48
N SER A 49 9.58 8.82 10.24
CA SER A 49 9.72 8.18 8.93
C SER A 49 8.94 8.93 7.87
N ARG A 50 9.47 8.94 6.64
CA ARG A 50 8.85 9.55 5.46
C ARG A 50 7.79 8.66 4.81
N TYR A 51 7.73 7.40 5.23
CA TYR A 51 6.94 6.35 4.59
C TYR A 51 5.76 5.93 5.49
N ALA A 52 5.99 5.72 6.78
CA ALA A 52 4.96 5.35 7.76
C ALA A 52 4.90 6.36 8.91
N ASP A 53 3.75 6.49 9.59
CA ASP A 53 3.60 7.35 10.78
C ASP A 53 4.25 6.71 12.03
N VAL A 54 5.57 6.56 11.97
CA VAL A 54 6.41 5.89 12.96
C VAL A 54 7.71 6.65 13.19
N HIS A 55 8.23 6.66 14.43
CA HIS A 55 9.58 7.17 14.65
C HIS A 55 10.63 6.07 14.42
N ILE A 56 11.72 6.46 13.78
CA ILE A 56 12.90 5.65 13.49
C ILE A 56 14.15 6.36 14.05
N CYS A 57 15.24 5.63 14.24
CA CYS A 57 16.46 6.25 14.76
C CYS A 57 17.01 7.32 13.79
N GLU A 58 17.78 8.28 14.30
CA GLU A 58 18.36 9.37 13.50
C GLU A 58 19.13 8.86 12.27
N ALA A 59 19.95 7.82 12.45
CA ALA A 59 20.70 7.20 11.36
C ALA A 59 19.77 6.64 10.25
N CYS A 60 18.65 6.02 10.64
CA CYS A 60 17.65 5.56 9.70
C CYS A 60 16.92 6.70 8.99
N GLY A 61 16.60 7.78 9.70
CA GLY A 61 15.99 8.97 9.10
C GLY A 61 16.91 9.65 8.09
N MET A 62 18.21 9.73 8.38
CA MET A 62 19.21 10.23 7.42
C MET A 62 19.32 9.31 6.20
N ASP A 63 19.34 8.00 6.39
CA ASP A 63 19.39 7.04 5.28
C ASP A 63 18.11 7.09 4.42
N GLU A 64 16.92 7.27 5.00
CA GLU A 64 15.70 7.55 4.22
C GLU A 64 15.85 8.80 3.34
N ALA A 65 16.33 9.92 3.90
CA ALA A 65 16.51 11.15 3.15
C ALA A 65 17.52 11.00 1.98
N LEU A 66 18.61 10.26 2.19
CA LEU A 66 19.60 9.99 1.13
C LEU A 66 19.02 9.09 0.04
N ARG A 67 18.27 8.04 0.41
CA ARG A 67 17.61 7.14 -0.55
C ARG A 67 16.53 7.83 -1.35
N ASP A 68 15.77 8.73 -0.74
CA ASP A 68 14.77 9.57 -1.41
C ASP A 68 15.42 10.43 -2.51
N ALA A 69 16.54 11.08 -2.18
CA ALA A 69 17.29 11.90 -3.12
C ALA A 69 17.77 11.08 -4.33
N ASN A 70 18.17 9.82 -4.09
CA ASN A 70 18.59 8.87 -5.11
C ASN A 70 17.42 8.10 -5.77
N ARG A 71 16.17 8.36 -5.37
CA ARG A 71 14.96 7.65 -5.84
C ARG A 71 15.00 6.13 -5.64
N CYS A 72 15.67 5.67 -4.60
CA CYS A 72 15.84 4.25 -4.26
C CYS A 72 15.45 3.94 -2.80
N PRO A 73 14.18 4.22 -2.42
CA PRO A 73 13.74 3.96 -1.05
C PRO A 73 13.88 2.49 -0.69
N LEU A 74 14.11 2.25 0.61
CA LEU A 74 14.12 0.89 1.14
C LEU A 74 12.66 0.42 1.28
N PRO A 75 12.25 -0.68 0.62
CA PRO A 75 10.88 -1.19 0.75
C PRO A 75 10.53 -1.49 2.21
N LEU A 76 9.28 -1.26 2.62
CA LEU A 76 8.90 -1.53 4.01
C LEU A 76 9.02 -3.01 4.40
N THR A 77 8.89 -3.92 3.44
CA THR A 77 9.11 -5.35 3.66
C THR A 77 10.55 -5.67 4.09
N GLU A 78 11.50 -4.77 3.78
CA GLU A 78 12.90 -4.92 4.17
C GLU A 78 13.21 -4.43 5.58
N TRP A 79 12.25 -3.79 6.25
CA TRP A 79 12.43 -3.28 7.60
C TRP A 79 12.60 -4.42 8.59
N ALA A 80 13.49 -4.22 9.58
CA ALA A 80 13.84 -5.22 10.57
C ALA A 80 12.61 -5.79 11.27
N ALA A 81 11.64 -4.96 11.66
CA ALA A 81 10.46 -5.43 12.36
C ALA A 81 9.60 -6.35 11.48
N VAL A 82 9.48 -6.08 10.17
CA VAL A 82 8.77 -6.93 9.22
C VAL A 82 9.50 -8.27 9.02
N LYS A 83 10.82 -8.21 8.80
CA LYS A 83 11.67 -9.40 8.64
C LYS A 83 11.71 -10.28 9.88
N ASN A 84 11.65 -9.69 11.07
CA ASN A 84 11.75 -10.39 12.35
C ASN A 84 10.40 -10.92 12.86
N GLY A 85 9.41 -11.06 11.98
CA GLY A 85 8.18 -11.79 12.30
C GLY A 85 6.97 -10.93 12.63
N LEU A 86 7.00 -9.60 12.44
CA LEU A 86 5.73 -8.84 12.39
C LEU A 86 4.81 -9.43 11.32
N SER A 87 5.35 -9.94 10.20
CA SER A 87 4.54 -10.57 9.15
C SER A 87 3.71 -11.79 9.62
N GLN A 88 4.09 -12.43 10.73
CA GLN A 88 3.39 -13.61 11.27
C GLN A 88 2.23 -13.26 12.20
N GLN A 89 2.11 -12.00 12.63
CA GLN A 89 0.88 -11.48 13.22
C GLN A 89 -0.10 -11.19 12.08
N GLN A 90 -0.63 -12.25 11.46
CA GLN A 90 -1.83 -12.19 10.63
C GLN A 90 -2.96 -11.66 11.50
N THR A 91 -3.11 -10.35 11.51
CA THR A 91 -4.36 -9.72 11.91
C THR A 91 -5.40 -10.16 10.87
N ASN A 92 -6.44 -10.85 11.33
CA ASN A 92 -7.73 -10.93 10.64
C ASN A 92 -8.22 -9.50 10.41
N PHE A 93 -7.68 -8.81 9.39
CA PHE A 93 -8.24 -7.57 8.95
C PHE A 93 -9.53 -7.94 8.22
N GLU A 94 -10.68 -7.61 8.83
CA GLU A 94 -11.95 -7.55 8.10
C GLU A 94 -11.88 -6.52 6.97
N ASP A 95 -10.96 -5.56 7.10
CA ASP A 95 -10.65 -4.51 6.14
C ASP A 95 -9.81 -5.05 4.96
N PRO A 96 -10.13 -4.68 3.70
CA PRO A 96 -9.30 -5.02 2.54
C PRO A 96 -7.88 -4.50 2.66
N LEU A 97 -6.92 -5.32 2.26
CA LEU A 97 -5.50 -5.05 2.38
C LEU A 97 -4.86 -4.88 0.99
N LEU A 98 -4.13 -3.78 0.78
CA LEU A 98 -3.26 -3.60 -0.37
C LEU A 98 -1.90 -4.24 -0.09
N THR A 99 -1.50 -5.17 -0.95
CA THR A 99 -0.26 -5.95 -0.83
C THR A 99 0.54 -5.91 -2.14
N THR A 100 1.82 -6.26 -2.07
CA THR A 100 2.73 -6.38 -3.22
C THR A 100 2.77 -7.77 -3.85
N SER A 101 2.18 -8.75 -3.19
CA SER A 101 2.21 -10.15 -3.61
C SER A 101 0.83 -10.54 -4.08
N CYS A 102 0.74 -11.08 -5.29
CA CYS A 102 -0.52 -11.52 -5.86
C CYS A 102 -0.88 -12.88 -5.25
N ALA A 103 -2.03 -12.96 -4.58
CA ALA A 103 -2.53 -14.22 -4.02
C ALA A 103 -3.29 -15.07 -5.06
N PHE A 104 -3.48 -14.55 -6.26
CA PHE A 104 -4.33 -15.11 -7.32
C PHE A 104 -3.60 -15.16 -8.67
N GLU A 105 -2.29 -15.40 -8.66
CA GLU A 105 -1.45 -15.47 -9.87
C GLU A 105 -1.94 -16.53 -10.86
N ASP A 106 -2.56 -17.60 -10.35
CA ASP A 106 -3.14 -18.69 -11.15
C ASP A 106 -4.20 -18.21 -12.15
N LEU A 107 -4.89 -17.08 -11.87
CA LEU A 107 -5.86 -16.50 -12.80
C LEU A 107 -5.23 -16.10 -14.15
N PHE A 108 -3.94 -15.77 -14.16
CA PHE A 108 -3.26 -15.22 -15.34
C PHE A 108 -2.50 -16.28 -16.16
N GLN A 109 -2.44 -17.54 -15.71
CA GLN A 109 -1.65 -18.59 -16.36
C GLN A 109 -2.17 -19.00 -17.75
N GLN A 110 -3.45 -18.74 -18.06
CA GLN A 110 -4.09 -19.17 -19.31
C GLN A 110 -3.79 -18.26 -20.51
N GLY A 111 -3.00 -17.19 -20.35
CA GLY A 111 -2.58 -16.28 -21.43
C GLY A 111 -3.70 -15.45 -22.08
N SER A 112 -4.95 -15.71 -21.70
CA SER A 112 -6.13 -14.94 -22.10
C SER A 112 -6.68 -14.15 -20.91
N ARG A 113 -7.51 -13.15 -21.20
CA ARG A 113 -8.18 -12.35 -20.16
C ARG A 113 -8.98 -13.28 -19.24
N PRO A 114 -8.79 -13.24 -17.90
CA PRO A 114 -9.51 -14.11 -16.99
C PRO A 114 -11.03 -13.95 -17.16
N ALA A 115 -11.75 -15.06 -17.36
CA ALA A 115 -13.20 -15.04 -17.53
C ALA A 115 -13.95 -14.48 -16.30
N SER A 116 -13.31 -14.54 -15.13
CA SER A 116 -13.81 -13.96 -13.88
C SER A 116 -13.73 -12.43 -13.83
N GLU A 117 -13.02 -11.77 -14.76
CA GLU A 117 -12.98 -10.31 -14.78
C GLU A 117 -14.35 -9.75 -15.19
N ILE A 118 -15.03 -9.06 -14.28
CA ILE A 118 -16.36 -8.52 -14.53
C ILE A 118 -16.33 -7.07 -14.99
N ALA A 119 -15.37 -6.30 -14.47
CA ALA A 119 -15.19 -4.89 -14.75
C ALA A 119 -13.76 -4.47 -14.43
N TYR A 120 -13.31 -3.43 -15.11
CA TYR A 120 -12.16 -2.65 -14.67
C TYR A 120 -12.43 -1.17 -14.83
N SER A 121 -11.70 -0.38 -14.06
CA SER A 121 -11.69 1.07 -14.18
C SER A 121 -10.34 1.57 -14.66
N ARG A 122 -10.35 2.72 -15.33
CA ARG A 122 -9.18 3.55 -15.56
C ARG A 122 -9.45 4.89 -14.91
N SER A 123 -8.56 5.32 -14.02
CA SER A 123 -8.65 6.63 -13.38
C SER A 123 -7.45 7.50 -13.70
N ASP A 124 -7.69 8.73 -14.11
CA ASP A 124 -6.68 9.78 -14.33
C ASP A 124 -6.98 11.00 -13.45
N TYR A 125 -5.94 11.70 -13.03
CA TYR A 125 -6.07 12.87 -12.15
C TYR A 125 -5.83 14.14 -12.96
N ASP A 126 -6.78 15.07 -12.92
CA ASP A 126 -6.74 16.31 -13.70
C ASP A 126 -5.97 17.45 -13.02
N GLY A 127 -5.43 17.22 -11.82
CA GLY A 127 -4.83 18.25 -10.96
C GLY A 127 -5.68 18.63 -9.75
N TRP A 128 -6.97 18.30 -9.77
CA TRP A 128 -7.94 18.58 -8.71
C TRP A 128 -8.57 17.31 -8.14
N LYS A 129 -9.00 16.37 -8.99
CA LYS A 129 -9.63 15.11 -8.58
C LYS A 129 -9.32 13.98 -9.55
N TRP A 130 -9.63 12.78 -9.12
CA TRP A 130 -9.63 11.61 -9.99
C TRP A 130 -10.91 11.55 -10.82
N TRP A 131 -10.75 11.32 -12.11
CA TRP A 131 -11.81 10.96 -13.03
C TRP A 131 -11.71 9.48 -13.34
N THR A 132 -12.83 8.78 -13.28
CA THR A 132 -12.87 7.34 -13.49
C THR A 132 -13.72 7.01 -14.71
N THR A 133 -13.13 6.26 -15.65
CA THR A 133 -13.84 5.61 -16.75
C THR A 133 -14.01 4.14 -16.42
N TRP A 134 -15.22 3.62 -16.58
CA TRP A 134 -15.56 2.22 -16.29
C TRP A 134 -15.68 1.40 -17.57
N HIS A 135 -15.21 0.16 -17.50
CA HIS A 135 -15.24 -0.79 -18.59
C HIS A 135 -15.79 -2.13 -18.11
N GLN A 136 -16.99 -2.46 -18.60
CA GLN A 136 -17.61 -3.75 -18.34
C GLN A 136 -16.97 -4.84 -19.21
N CYS A 137 -16.72 -6.00 -18.63
CA CYS A 137 -16.01 -7.11 -19.29
C CYS A 137 -16.93 -8.26 -19.65
N GLN A 138 -18.02 -8.43 -18.89
CA GLN A 138 -19.06 -9.40 -19.14
C GLN A 138 -20.32 -8.72 -19.69
N LYS A 139 -21.18 -9.47 -20.38
CA LYS A 139 -22.44 -8.92 -20.92
C LYS A 139 -23.50 -8.72 -19.85
N ASP A 140 -23.49 -9.59 -18.83
CA ASP A 140 -24.49 -9.59 -17.79
C ASP A 140 -24.22 -8.45 -16.79
N THR A 141 -25.32 -7.86 -16.31
CA THR A 141 -25.24 -6.84 -15.27
C THR A 141 -24.91 -7.52 -13.94
N PRO A 142 -23.88 -7.08 -13.20
CA PRO A 142 -23.58 -7.64 -11.90
C PRO A 142 -24.77 -7.47 -10.95
N VAL A 143 -24.92 -8.42 -10.03
CA VAL A 143 -25.91 -8.30 -8.94
C VAL A 143 -25.61 -7.03 -8.12
N LEU A 144 -26.65 -6.36 -7.64
CA LEU A 144 -26.54 -5.07 -6.95
C LEU A 144 -25.52 -5.06 -5.80
N GLU A 145 -25.44 -6.16 -5.04
CA GLU A 145 -24.48 -6.30 -3.94
C GLU A 145 -23.02 -6.19 -4.42
N VAL A 146 -22.68 -6.92 -5.49
CA VAL A 146 -21.35 -6.88 -6.12
C VAL A 146 -21.01 -5.47 -6.61
N ALA A 147 -21.95 -4.80 -7.28
CA ALA A 147 -21.73 -3.44 -7.77
C ALA A 147 -21.42 -2.47 -6.61
N ARG A 148 -22.13 -2.59 -5.48
CA ARG A 148 -21.89 -1.76 -4.29
C ARG A 148 -20.52 -2.02 -3.65
N GLU A 149 -20.03 -3.24 -3.71
CA GLU A 149 -18.68 -3.57 -3.20
C GLU A 149 -17.58 -2.93 -4.06
N ILE A 150 -17.74 -2.96 -5.40
CA ILE A 150 -16.84 -2.27 -6.33
C ILE A 150 -16.81 -0.77 -6.03
N ASP A 151 -17.98 -0.14 -5.94
CA ASP A 151 -18.09 1.30 -5.64
C ASP A 151 -17.44 1.63 -4.28
N ALA A 152 -17.72 0.83 -3.25
CA ALA A 152 -17.17 1.02 -1.91
C ALA A 152 -15.64 0.88 -1.87
N PHE A 153 -15.07 -0.05 -2.65
CA PHE A 153 -13.62 -0.20 -2.77
C PHE A 153 -13.00 0.97 -3.54
N GLN A 154 -13.58 1.33 -4.68
CA GLN A 154 -13.11 2.44 -5.53
C GLN A 154 -13.08 3.76 -4.75
N ASP A 155 -14.18 4.07 -4.05
CA ASP A 155 -14.29 5.28 -3.23
C ASP A 155 -13.25 5.26 -2.11
N ALA A 156 -13.11 4.15 -1.40
CA ALA A 156 -12.13 4.03 -0.32
C ALA A 156 -10.69 4.18 -0.82
N LEU A 157 -10.38 3.68 -2.02
CA LEU A 157 -9.05 3.74 -2.62
C LEU A 157 -8.60 5.19 -2.86
N PHE A 158 -9.47 6.02 -3.45
CA PHE A 158 -9.12 7.42 -3.74
C PHE A 158 -9.23 8.37 -2.55
N GLN A 159 -9.76 7.91 -1.41
CA GLN A 159 -9.68 8.62 -0.14
C GLN A 159 -8.35 8.38 0.61
N LEU A 160 -7.52 7.43 0.16
CA LEU A 160 -6.21 7.20 0.76
C LEU A 160 -5.29 8.42 0.53
N PRO A 161 -4.57 8.89 1.55
CA PRO A 161 -3.61 10.01 1.42
C PRO A 161 -2.56 9.78 0.32
N GLU A 162 -2.18 8.53 0.10
CA GLU A 162 -1.24 8.09 -0.93
C GLU A 162 -1.74 8.42 -2.34
N PHE A 163 -3.06 8.36 -2.55
CA PHE A 163 -3.70 8.61 -3.84
C PHE A 163 -4.10 10.08 -4.03
N ARG A 164 -3.74 10.99 -3.12
CA ARG A 164 -4.16 12.40 -3.20
C ARG A 164 -3.71 13.09 -4.49
N ASN A 165 -2.48 12.89 -4.93
CA ASN A 165 -1.92 13.48 -6.14
C ASN A 165 -0.75 12.65 -6.69
N LEU A 166 -0.19 13.08 -7.82
CA LEU A 166 0.93 12.39 -8.46
C LEU A 166 2.16 12.28 -7.55
N ASP A 167 2.47 13.29 -6.73
CA ASP A 167 3.66 13.26 -5.89
C ASP A 167 3.52 12.25 -4.75
N THR A 168 2.35 12.21 -4.09
CA THR A 168 2.06 11.23 -3.04
C THR A 168 2.02 9.82 -3.62
N LEU A 169 1.39 9.65 -4.79
CA LEU A 169 1.30 8.35 -5.47
C LEU A 169 2.68 7.87 -5.92
N THR A 170 3.50 8.75 -6.50
CA THR A 170 4.86 8.41 -6.93
C THR A 170 5.74 7.97 -5.76
N ARG A 171 5.67 8.69 -4.64
CA ARG A 171 6.41 8.32 -3.42
C ARG A 171 5.93 6.98 -2.88
N PHE A 172 4.61 6.80 -2.83
CA PHE A 172 3.98 5.55 -2.41
C PHE A 172 4.45 4.39 -3.28
N CYS A 173 4.29 4.47 -4.61
CA CYS A 173 4.69 3.40 -5.51
C CYS A 173 6.16 2.98 -5.34
N ARG A 174 7.08 3.95 -5.22
CA ARG A 174 8.51 3.64 -5.06
C ARG A 174 8.85 2.92 -3.76
N GLY A 175 8.19 3.29 -2.65
CA GLY A 175 8.47 2.70 -1.33
C GLY A 175 7.68 1.41 -1.06
N TYR A 176 6.57 1.20 -1.77
CA TYR A 176 5.56 0.20 -1.40
C TYR A 176 5.12 -0.74 -2.50
N ALA A 177 4.98 -0.29 -3.75
CA ALA A 177 4.30 -1.09 -4.75
C ALA A 177 5.26 -2.06 -5.45
N GLN A 178 4.72 -3.15 -5.99
CA GLN A 178 5.52 -4.13 -6.72
C GLN A 178 5.99 -3.49 -8.03
N PRO A 179 7.32 -3.37 -8.29
CA PRO A 179 7.82 -2.82 -9.54
C PRO A 179 7.53 -3.78 -10.70
N THR A 180 7.51 -3.22 -11.91
CA THR A 180 7.35 -3.98 -13.15
C THR A 180 8.62 -3.82 -14.01
N SER A 181 8.64 -4.39 -15.21
CA SER A 181 9.71 -4.11 -16.18
C SER A 181 9.78 -2.63 -16.55
N GLU A 182 8.66 -1.91 -16.46
CA GLU A 182 8.58 -0.47 -16.70
C GLU A 182 8.84 0.30 -15.39
N PRO A 183 9.87 1.15 -15.30
CA PRO A 183 10.27 1.82 -14.04
C PRO A 183 9.24 2.78 -13.43
N THR A 184 8.18 3.09 -14.18
CA THR A 184 7.11 4.00 -13.76
C THR A 184 5.77 3.30 -13.59
N GLU A 185 5.75 1.98 -13.75
CA GLU A 185 4.55 1.17 -13.59
C GLU A 185 4.73 0.16 -12.46
N PHE A 186 3.69 0.04 -11.64
CA PHE A 186 3.71 -0.76 -10.44
C PHE A 186 2.40 -1.54 -10.30
N ASN A 187 2.46 -2.63 -9.55
CA ASN A 187 1.28 -3.42 -9.20
C ASN A 187 1.02 -3.38 -7.70
N LEU A 188 -0.26 -3.41 -7.34
CA LEU A 188 -0.74 -3.80 -6.02
C LEU A 188 -1.90 -4.77 -6.17
N TYR A 189 -2.15 -5.54 -5.13
CA TYR A 189 -3.20 -6.53 -5.09
C TYR A 189 -4.04 -6.36 -3.84
N SER A 190 -5.31 -6.69 -3.94
CA SER A 190 -6.22 -6.72 -2.81
C SER A 190 -7.23 -7.84 -2.96
N GLU A 191 -7.95 -8.07 -1.88
CA GLU A 191 -9.00 -9.05 -1.79
C GLU A 191 -10.13 -8.48 -0.93
N THR A 192 -11.35 -8.70 -1.37
CA THR A 192 -12.59 -8.32 -0.68
C THR A 192 -13.48 -9.55 -0.54
N ALA A 193 -14.74 -9.42 -0.14
CA ALA A 193 -15.61 -10.58 0.08
C ALA A 193 -15.82 -11.33 -1.25
N HIS A 194 -16.14 -10.62 -2.33
CA HIS A 194 -16.45 -11.23 -3.63
C HIS A 194 -15.36 -11.05 -4.69
N PHE A 195 -14.34 -10.20 -4.47
CA PHE A 195 -13.33 -9.90 -5.49
C PHE A 195 -11.91 -10.23 -5.09
N TYR A 196 -11.16 -10.78 -6.05
CA TYR A 196 -9.74 -10.50 -6.19
C TYR A 196 -9.58 -9.21 -6.99
N ILE A 197 -8.67 -8.34 -6.56
CA ILE A 197 -8.51 -7.00 -7.12
C ILE A 197 -7.05 -6.76 -7.48
N TRP A 198 -6.80 -6.39 -8.73
CA TRP A 198 -5.47 -6.00 -9.21
C TRP A 198 -5.46 -4.51 -9.57
N LEU A 199 -4.49 -3.79 -9.01
CA LEU A 199 -4.22 -2.40 -9.33
C LEU A 199 -2.97 -2.31 -10.19
N ARG A 200 -3.07 -1.64 -11.34
CA ARG A 200 -1.91 -1.19 -12.14
C ARG A 200 -1.76 0.32 -11.96
N LEU A 201 -0.64 0.73 -11.39
CA LEU A 201 -0.34 2.13 -11.05
C LEU A 201 0.72 2.67 -12.00
N ILE A 202 0.39 3.69 -12.78
CA ILE A 202 1.30 4.35 -13.72
C ILE A 202 1.62 5.74 -13.16
N THR A 203 2.91 6.07 -13.04
CA THR A 203 3.40 7.32 -12.42
C THR A 203 4.14 8.23 -13.41
N ARG A 204 3.95 8.01 -14.72
CA ARG A 204 4.56 8.84 -15.77
C ARG A 204 4.03 10.26 -15.70
N ARG A 205 4.94 11.24 -15.80
CA ARG A 205 4.56 12.65 -15.83
C ARG A 205 3.68 12.91 -17.05
N ARG A 206 2.48 13.47 -16.83
CA ARG A 206 1.43 13.74 -17.85
C ARG A 206 0.73 12.50 -18.44
N ASP A 207 1.01 11.30 -17.93
CA ASP A 207 0.32 10.05 -18.32
C ASP A 207 0.26 9.08 -17.14
N TYR A 208 -0.26 9.55 -16.01
CA TYR A 208 -0.37 8.74 -14.81
C TYR A 208 -1.82 8.30 -14.65
N ASN A 209 -1.98 7.00 -14.47
CA ASN A 209 -3.26 6.32 -14.50
C ASN A 209 -3.27 5.27 -13.39
N VAL A 210 -4.43 5.07 -12.78
CA VAL A 210 -4.70 3.96 -11.86
C VAL A 210 -5.73 3.08 -12.55
N TYR A 211 -5.32 1.88 -12.93
CA TYR A 211 -6.26 0.85 -13.36
C TYR A 211 -6.60 -0.04 -12.18
N VAL A 212 -7.87 -0.38 -12.04
CA VAL A 212 -8.36 -1.31 -11.01
C VAL A 212 -9.19 -2.37 -11.68
N HIS A 213 -8.75 -3.62 -11.61
CA HIS A 213 -9.40 -4.79 -12.21
C HIS A 213 -10.09 -5.60 -11.12
N TYR A 214 -11.34 -6.00 -11.37
CA TYR A 214 -12.17 -6.75 -10.43
C TYR A 214 -12.47 -8.15 -10.99
N TYR A 215 -11.96 -9.17 -10.32
CA TYR A 215 -12.15 -10.58 -10.65
C TYR A 215 -13.07 -11.24 -9.64
N LEU A 216 -14.23 -11.71 -10.09
CA LEU A 216 -15.20 -12.38 -9.24
C LEU A 216 -14.62 -13.70 -8.72
N LYS A 217 -14.75 -13.93 -7.42
CA LYS A 217 -14.40 -15.21 -6.79
C LYS A 217 -15.42 -16.27 -7.16
N GLY A 218 -14.93 -17.50 -7.37
CA GLY A 218 -15.75 -18.69 -7.63
C GLY A 218 -16.32 -19.29 -6.35
#